data_AF-A0A1I5YPG7-F1
#
_entry.id   AF-A0A1I5YPG7-F1
#
_cell.length_a   1.000
_cell.length_b   1.000
_cell.length_c   1.000
_cell.angle_alpha   90.00
_cell.angle_beta   90.00
_cell.angle_gamma   90.00
#
_symmetry.space_group_name_H-M   'P 1'
#
loop_
_entity.id
_entity.type
_entity.pdbx_description
1 polymer ?
#
loop_
_entity_poly.entity_id
_entity_poly.type
_entity_poly.pdbx_seq_one_letter_code
_entity_poly.pdbx_strand_id
1 'polypeptide(L)'
;MCISNVVGAVQSYEQGKYLNKVAKVNAGISERAGRDAVKRGNIDADEQRQQTGQVLGAQRAAFAANGVDVNSGSAGQVQNDTAALGELDALTLVNNAAREAYGYQVQAIDQRQQGKLAKYQGKMDAIGSILGGAEKAASMGMFGKGKK
;
A
#
# COMPACT_ATOMS: atom_id res chain seq x y z
N MET A 1 16.03 -43.20 -6.43
CA MET A 1 14.73 -42.57 -6.13
C MET A 1 14.77 -41.60 -4.94
N CYS A 2 15.73 -41.68 -3.99
CA CYS A 2 15.82 -40.71 -2.88
C CYS A 2 16.29 -39.30 -3.31
N ILE A 3 17.14 -39.21 -4.34
CA ILE A 3 17.67 -37.94 -4.86
C ILE A 3 16.54 -37.08 -5.47
N SER A 4 15.59 -37.69 -6.19
CA SER A 4 14.45 -36.97 -6.80
C SER A 4 13.54 -36.28 -5.77
N ASN A 5 13.35 -36.87 -4.59
CA ASN A 5 12.52 -36.29 -3.52
C ASN A 5 13.22 -35.11 -2.81
N VAL A 6 14.54 -35.19 -2.65
CA VAL A 6 15.35 -34.08 -2.11
C VAL A 6 15.41 -32.92 -3.10
N VAL A 7 15.54 -33.20 -4.40
CA VAL A 7 15.49 -32.18 -5.47
C VAL A 7 14.13 -31.47 -5.46
N GLY A 8 13.02 -32.20 -5.34
CA GLY A 8 11.69 -31.61 -5.21
C GLY A 8 11.53 -30.73 -3.96
N ALA A 9 12.08 -31.16 -2.81
CA ALA A 9 12.05 -30.39 -1.58
C ALA A 9 12.83 -29.07 -1.67
N VAL A 10 14.04 -29.09 -2.23
CA VAL A 10 14.85 -27.87 -2.46
C VAL A 10 14.15 -26.94 -3.43
N GLN A 11 13.52 -27.48 -4.47
CA GLN A 11 12.77 -26.70 -5.46
C GLN A 11 11.58 -25.96 -4.82
N SER A 12 10.76 -26.62 -4.01
CA SER A 12 9.62 -25.98 -3.32
C SER A 12 10.07 -24.87 -2.37
N TYR A 13 11.19 -25.08 -1.66
CA TYR A 13 11.75 -24.09 -0.75
C TYR A 13 12.27 -22.84 -1.48
N GLU A 14 13.04 -23.02 -2.57
CA GLU A 14 13.54 -21.91 -3.38
C GLU A 14 12.41 -21.15 -4.09
N GLN A 15 11.37 -21.85 -4.54
CA GLN A 15 10.16 -21.21 -5.08
C GLN A 15 9.49 -20.30 -4.03
N GLY A 16 9.29 -20.78 -2.80
CA GLY A 16 8.71 -19.98 -1.73
C GLY A 16 9.54 -18.74 -1.37
N LYS A 17 10.88 -18.85 -1.37
CA LYS A 17 11.78 -17.69 -1.21
C LYS A 17 11.63 -16.68 -2.34
N TYR A 18 11.57 -17.15 -3.59
CA TYR A 18 11.40 -16.28 -4.75
C TYR A 18 10.09 -15.51 -4.67
N LEU A 19 8.97 -16.20 -4.40
CA LEU A 19 7.66 -15.58 -4.23
C LEU A 19 7.64 -14.53 -3.12
N ASN A 20 8.32 -14.80 -1.99
CA ASN A 20 8.50 -13.79 -0.94
C ASN A 20 9.27 -12.55 -1.43
N LYS A 21 10.33 -12.74 -2.22
CA LYS A 21 11.11 -11.62 -2.78
C LYS A 21 10.26 -10.77 -3.72
N VAL A 22 9.50 -11.41 -4.61
CA VAL A 22 8.55 -10.74 -5.51
C VAL A 22 7.51 -9.96 -4.70
N ALA A 23 6.91 -10.59 -3.70
CA ALA A 23 5.89 -9.95 -2.88
C ALA A 23 6.43 -8.74 -2.09
N LYS A 24 7.69 -8.79 -1.63
CA LYS A 24 8.36 -7.63 -1.02
C LYS A 24 8.61 -6.49 -2.01
N VAL A 25 8.95 -6.81 -3.26
CA VAL A 25 9.10 -5.79 -4.31
C VAL A 25 7.75 -5.12 -4.58
N ASN A 26 6.69 -5.92 -4.74
CA ASN A 26 5.33 -5.41 -4.92
C ASN A 26 4.91 -4.51 -3.75
N ALA A 27 5.19 -4.93 -2.50
CA ALA A 27 4.91 -4.12 -1.32
C ALA A 27 5.67 -2.79 -1.34
N GLY A 28 6.93 -2.80 -1.77
CA GLY A 28 7.71 -1.58 -1.95
C GLY A 28 7.14 -0.65 -3.04
N ILE A 29 6.53 -1.19 -4.09
CA ILE A 29 5.84 -0.42 -5.14
C ILE A 29 4.57 0.21 -4.56
N SER A 30 3.73 -0.57 -3.86
CA SER A 30 2.53 -0.04 -3.20
C SER A 30 2.88 1.07 -2.20
N GLU A 31 3.94 0.91 -1.38
CA GLU A 31 4.37 2.00 -0.49
C GLU A 31 4.84 3.25 -1.22
N ARG A 32 5.51 3.10 -2.38
CA ARG A 32 5.89 4.25 -3.20
C ARG A 32 4.66 4.95 -3.76
N ALA A 33 3.68 4.18 -4.25
CA ALA A 33 2.41 4.72 -4.72
C ALA A 33 1.67 5.46 -3.60
N GLY A 34 1.65 4.92 -2.38
CA GLY A 34 1.06 5.60 -1.23
C GLY A 34 1.76 6.92 -0.88
N ARG A 35 3.10 6.96 -0.91
CA ARG A 35 3.83 8.22 -0.72
C ARG A 35 3.58 9.22 -1.84
N ASP A 36 3.43 8.75 -3.07
CA ASP A 36 3.12 9.59 -4.21
C ASP A 36 1.72 10.19 -4.09
N ALA A 37 0.71 9.40 -3.69
CA ALA A 37 -0.65 9.88 -3.44
C ALA A 37 -0.67 11.03 -2.43
N VAL A 38 0.03 10.90 -1.29
CA VAL A 38 0.16 12.00 -0.30
C VAL A 38 0.80 13.24 -0.92
N LYS A 39 1.87 13.08 -1.71
CA LYS A 39 2.54 14.21 -2.36
C LYS A 39 1.61 14.94 -3.32
N ARG A 40 0.89 14.21 -4.18
CA ARG A 40 -0.08 14.81 -5.11
C ARG A 40 -1.19 15.54 -4.34
N GLY A 41 -1.76 14.91 -3.31
CA GLY A 41 -2.78 15.57 -2.48
C GLY A 41 -2.31 16.85 -1.81
N ASN A 42 -1.04 16.94 -1.39
CA ASN A 42 -0.49 18.18 -0.86
C ASN A 42 -0.31 19.25 -1.95
N ILE A 43 0.11 18.86 -3.16
CA ILE A 43 0.21 19.78 -4.30
C ILE A 43 -1.18 20.32 -4.67
N ASP A 44 -2.18 19.44 -4.77
CA ASP A 44 -3.56 19.81 -5.08
C ASP A 44 -4.13 20.75 -3.98
N ALA A 45 -3.83 20.48 -2.71
CA ALA A 45 -4.23 21.33 -1.60
C ALA A 45 -3.57 22.72 -1.66
N ASP A 46 -2.30 22.80 -2.03
CA ASP A 46 -1.61 24.08 -2.20
C ASP A 46 -2.15 24.86 -3.40
N GLU A 47 -2.52 24.17 -4.48
CA GLU A 47 -3.22 24.78 -5.62
C GLU A 47 -4.59 25.33 -5.20
N GLN A 48 -5.37 24.56 -4.43
CA GLN A 48 -6.67 25.00 -3.91
C GLN A 48 -6.53 26.26 -3.03
N ARG A 49 -5.50 26.33 -2.19
CA ARG A 49 -5.20 27.53 -1.39
C ARG A 49 -4.85 28.73 -2.27
N GLN A 50 -4.09 28.52 -3.35
CA GLN A 50 -3.78 29.59 -4.30
C GLN A 50 -5.03 30.11 -5.01
N GLN A 51 -5.91 29.21 -5.48
CA GLN A 51 -7.19 29.56 -6.09
C GLN A 51 -8.07 30.34 -5.09
N THR A 52 -8.15 29.90 -3.84
CA THR A 52 -8.83 30.62 -2.76
C THR A 52 -8.27 32.03 -2.57
N GLY A 53 -6.95 32.17 -2.58
CA GLY A 53 -6.28 33.47 -2.49
C GLY A 53 -6.64 34.42 -3.63
N GLN A 54 -6.77 33.90 -4.86
CA GLN A 54 -7.23 34.70 -6.02
C GLN A 54 -8.67 35.16 -5.85
N VAL A 55 -9.57 34.29 -5.37
CA VAL A 55 -10.97 34.63 -5.08
C VAL A 55 -11.05 35.72 -4.01
N LEU A 56 -10.30 35.58 -2.92
CA LEU A 56 -10.22 36.61 -1.87
C LEU A 56 -9.70 37.95 -2.41
N GLY A 57 -8.68 37.92 -3.26
CA GLY A 57 -8.15 39.11 -3.93
C GLY A 57 -9.20 39.81 -4.80
N ALA A 58 -9.94 39.02 -5.60
CA ALA A 58 -11.03 39.54 -6.43
C ALA A 58 -12.18 40.11 -5.59
N GLN A 59 -12.58 39.45 -4.50
CA GLN A 59 -13.59 39.94 -3.56
C GLN A 59 -13.17 41.29 -2.95
N ARG A 60 -11.92 41.41 -2.50
CA ARG A 60 -11.38 42.67 -1.95
C ARG A 60 -11.41 43.80 -2.98
N ALA A 61 -10.97 43.53 -4.20
CA ALA A 61 -10.98 44.51 -5.29
C ALA A 61 -12.43 44.96 -5.62
N ALA A 62 -13.37 44.03 -5.64
CA ALA A 62 -14.79 44.33 -5.89
C ALA A 62 -15.40 45.16 -4.75
N PHE A 63 -15.16 44.82 -3.48
CA PHE A 63 -15.63 45.60 -2.35
C PHE A 63 -15.05 47.02 -2.35
N ALA A 64 -13.74 47.14 -2.59
CA ALA A 64 -13.08 48.45 -2.70
C ALA A 64 -13.64 49.30 -3.85
N ALA A 65 -13.91 48.70 -5.01
CA ALA A 65 -14.52 49.38 -6.15
C ALA A 65 -15.95 49.87 -5.87
N ASN A 66 -16.68 49.19 -4.99
CA ASN A 66 -18.03 49.57 -4.56
C ASN A 66 -18.03 50.48 -3.31
N GLY A 67 -16.86 50.94 -2.84
CA GLY A 67 -16.75 51.81 -1.67
C GLY A 67 -17.09 51.13 -0.33
N VAL A 68 -17.09 49.80 -0.30
CA VAL A 68 -17.32 49.00 0.92
C VAL A 68 -16.00 48.86 1.68
N ASP A 69 -16.02 49.09 2.99
CA ASP A 69 -14.88 48.77 3.83
C ASP A 69 -14.67 47.25 3.86
N VAL A 70 -13.60 46.81 3.20
CA VAL A 70 -13.17 45.41 3.09
C VAL A 70 -12.90 44.73 4.42
N ASN A 71 -12.66 45.49 5.49
CA ASN A 71 -12.26 44.91 6.79
C ASN A 71 -13.40 44.90 7.83
N SER A 72 -14.59 45.41 7.49
CA SER A 72 -15.69 45.51 8.45
C SER A 72 -17.03 45.03 7.89
N GLY A 73 -17.99 44.81 8.80
CA GLY A 73 -19.34 44.37 8.46
C GLY A 73 -19.40 43.03 7.71
N SER A 74 -20.35 42.91 6.79
CA SER A 74 -20.60 41.69 6.00
C SER A 74 -19.47 41.36 5.02
N ALA A 75 -18.72 42.36 4.53
CA ALA A 75 -17.61 42.14 3.59
C ALA A 75 -16.43 41.39 4.24
N GLY A 76 -16.15 41.67 5.52
CA GLY A 76 -15.16 40.91 6.29
C GLY A 76 -15.62 39.48 6.60
N GLN A 77 -16.91 39.29 6.91
CA GLN A 77 -17.49 37.97 7.13
C GLN A 77 -17.40 37.08 5.88
N VAL A 78 -17.78 37.62 4.71
CA VAL A 78 -17.72 36.89 3.43
C VAL A 78 -16.29 36.45 3.10
N GLN A 79 -15.29 37.28 3.35
CA GLN A 79 -13.88 36.90 3.15
C GLN A 79 -13.45 35.81 4.13
N ASN A 80 -13.83 35.90 5.41
CA ASN A 80 -13.51 34.86 6.39
C ASN A 80 -14.16 33.52 6.03
N ASP A 81 -15.42 33.53 5.60
CA ASP A 81 -16.13 32.33 5.16
C ASP A 81 -15.46 31.74 3.91
N THR A 82 -15.07 32.58 2.96
CA THR A 82 -14.34 32.15 1.75
C THR A 82 -13.00 31.51 2.10
N ALA A 83 -12.24 32.10 3.02
CA ALA A 83 -10.98 31.53 3.48
C ALA A 83 -11.17 30.20 4.22
N ALA A 84 -12.20 30.11 5.07
CA ALA A 84 -12.51 28.89 5.81
C ALA A 84 -12.96 27.75 4.88
N LEU A 85 -13.80 28.04 3.90
CA LEU A 85 -14.23 27.07 2.89
C LEU A 85 -13.04 26.61 2.02
N GLY A 86 -12.19 27.53 1.58
CA GLY A 86 -11.01 27.17 0.79
C GLY A 86 -10.01 26.30 1.56
N GLU A 87 -9.80 26.55 2.85
CA GLU A 87 -8.96 25.68 3.68
C GLU A 87 -9.63 24.33 3.95
N LEU A 88 -10.96 24.29 4.14
CA LEU A 88 -11.70 23.03 4.25
C LEU A 88 -11.57 22.18 2.99
N ASP A 89 -11.64 22.78 1.81
CA ASP A 89 -11.44 22.10 0.53
C ASP A 89 -10.01 21.55 0.42
N ALA A 90 -9.00 22.36 0.78
CA ALA A 90 -7.61 21.94 0.81
C ALA A 90 -7.39 20.75 1.77
N LEU A 91 -7.95 20.81 2.97
CA LEU A 91 -7.88 19.71 3.94
C LEU A 91 -8.62 18.46 3.45
N THR A 92 -9.70 18.61 2.70
CA THR A 92 -10.43 17.50 2.09
C THR A 92 -9.56 16.77 1.07
N LEU A 93 -8.80 17.51 0.24
CA LEU A 93 -7.83 16.95 -0.71
C LEU A 93 -6.74 16.15 0.01
N VAL A 94 -6.15 16.73 1.08
CA VAL A 94 -5.16 16.03 1.91
C VAL A 94 -5.76 14.77 2.55
N ASN A 95 -7.00 14.83 3.05
CA ASN A 95 -7.66 13.68 3.67
C ASN A 95 -7.89 12.55 2.67
N ASN A 96 -8.36 12.88 1.46
CA ASN A 96 -8.59 11.91 0.40
C ASN A 96 -7.28 11.23 -0.02
N ALA A 97 -6.20 12.01 -0.19
CA ALA A 97 -4.88 11.47 -0.47
C ALA A 97 -4.34 10.59 0.67
N ALA A 98 -4.58 10.96 1.93
CA ALA A 98 -4.22 10.12 3.08
C ALA A 98 -4.99 8.79 3.09
N ARG A 99 -6.28 8.79 2.72
CA ARG A 99 -7.09 7.56 2.57
C ARG A 99 -6.57 6.68 1.44
N GLU A 100 -6.23 7.26 0.29
CA GLU A 100 -5.62 6.55 -0.83
C GLU A 100 -4.28 5.90 -0.41
N ALA A 101 -3.42 6.68 0.25
CA ALA A 101 -2.16 6.21 0.77
C ALA A 101 -2.32 5.08 1.80
N TYR A 102 -3.32 5.16 2.67
CA TYR A 102 -3.64 4.08 3.60
C TYR A 102 -4.05 2.80 2.86
N GLY A 103 -4.87 2.90 1.80
CA GLY A 103 -5.21 1.75 0.95
C GLY A 103 -3.97 1.06 0.37
N TYR A 104 -3.00 1.84 -0.12
CA TYR A 104 -1.72 1.30 -0.59
C TYR A 104 -0.87 0.68 0.52
N GLN A 105 -0.87 1.25 1.73
CA GLN A 105 -0.17 0.65 2.88
C GLN A 105 -0.77 -0.70 3.26
N VAL A 106 -2.10 -0.82 3.27
CA VAL A 106 -2.80 -2.09 3.51
C VAL A 106 -2.42 -3.11 2.44
N GLN A 107 -2.41 -2.73 1.15
CA GLN A 107 -1.96 -3.60 0.07
C GLN A 107 -0.52 -4.06 0.26
N ALA A 108 0.39 -3.17 0.66
CA ALA A 108 1.79 -3.53 0.92
C ALA A 108 1.94 -4.51 2.09
N ILE A 109 1.14 -4.34 3.15
CA ILE A 109 1.09 -5.27 4.27
C ILE A 109 0.62 -6.65 3.78
N ASP A 110 -0.50 -6.70 3.06
CA ASP A 110 -1.06 -7.95 2.54
C ASP A 110 -0.07 -8.69 1.64
N GLN A 111 0.55 -7.99 0.68
CA GLN A 111 1.59 -8.57 -0.19
C GLN A 111 2.76 -9.12 0.62
N ARG A 112 3.25 -8.43 1.65
CA ARG A 112 4.30 -8.97 2.53
C ARG A 112 3.86 -10.24 3.24
N GLN A 113 2.60 -10.30 3.69
CA GLN A 113 2.06 -11.48 4.37
C GLN A 113 1.92 -12.66 3.41
N GLN A 114 1.43 -12.43 2.19
CA GLN A 114 1.41 -13.44 1.12
C GLN A 114 2.82 -13.98 0.83
N GLY A 115 3.82 -13.10 0.76
CA GLY A 115 5.21 -13.50 0.56
C GLY A 115 5.77 -14.35 1.70
N LYS A 116 5.51 -13.96 2.96
CA LYS A 116 5.90 -14.76 4.13
C LYS A 116 5.20 -16.12 4.14
N LEU A 117 3.92 -16.16 3.79
CA LEU A 117 3.14 -17.39 3.71
C LEU A 117 3.70 -18.31 2.62
N ALA A 118 4.00 -17.80 1.43
CA ALA A 118 4.60 -18.58 0.35
C ALA A 118 5.97 -19.18 0.75
N LYS A 119 6.81 -18.40 1.45
CA LYS A 119 8.07 -18.91 2.00
C LYS A 119 7.83 -19.99 3.07
N TYR A 120 6.83 -19.81 3.92
CA TYR A 120 6.47 -20.77 4.95
C TYR A 120 5.95 -22.08 4.33
N GLN A 121 5.04 -21.99 3.36
CA GLN A 121 4.49 -23.12 2.63
C GLN A 121 5.59 -23.89 1.91
N GLY A 122 6.47 -23.21 1.17
CA GLY A 122 7.61 -23.86 0.51
C GLY A 122 8.55 -24.58 1.49
N LYS A 123 8.69 -24.08 2.73
CA LYS A 123 9.43 -24.78 3.80
C LYS A 123 8.68 -26.03 4.29
N MET A 124 7.37 -25.94 4.50
CA MET A 124 6.54 -27.06 4.95
C MET A 124 6.46 -28.16 3.88
N ASP A 125 6.29 -27.79 2.61
CA ASP A 125 6.26 -28.70 1.47
C ASP A 125 7.61 -29.40 1.31
N ALA A 126 8.72 -28.69 1.54
CA ALA A 126 10.05 -29.28 1.55
C ALA A 126 10.20 -30.34 2.66
N ILE A 127 9.75 -30.05 3.88
CA ILE A 127 9.76 -31.00 5.00
C ILE A 127 8.86 -32.20 4.70
N GLY A 128 7.64 -31.97 4.23
CA GLY A 128 6.69 -33.03 3.86
C GLY A 128 7.19 -33.92 2.73
N SER A 129 7.85 -33.33 1.72
CA SER A 129 8.46 -34.08 0.60
C SER A 129 9.61 -34.98 1.07
N ILE A 130 10.42 -34.51 2.03
CA ILE A 130 11.48 -35.31 2.65
C ILE A 130 10.86 -36.44 3.49
N LEU A 131 9.85 -36.15 4.32
CA LEU A 131 9.22 -37.12 5.22
C LEU A 131 8.44 -38.19 4.46
N GLY A 132 7.60 -37.81 3.50
CA GLY A 132 6.89 -38.75 2.63
C GLY A 132 7.83 -39.54 1.71
N GLY A 133 8.98 -38.95 1.35
CA GLY A 133 10.07 -39.67 0.71
C GLY A 133 10.68 -40.76 1.60
N ALA A 134 10.85 -40.48 2.90
CA ALA A 134 11.37 -41.42 3.88
C ALA A 134 10.36 -42.55 4.21
N GLU A 135 9.07 -42.25 4.34
CA GLU A 135 8.02 -43.26 4.56
C GLU A 135 7.85 -44.21 3.37
N LYS A 136 7.92 -43.70 2.14
CA LYS A 136 7.92 -44.56 0.93
C LYS A 136 9.16 -45.45 0.86
N ALA A 137 10.32 -44.95 1.28
CA ALA A 137 11.55 -45.76 1.34
C ALA A 137 11.47 -46.83 2.44
N ALA A 138 10.95 -46.49 3.62
CA ALA A 138 10.78 -47.43 4.72
C ALA A 138 9.73 -48.51 4.42
N SER A 139 8.58 -48.14 3.83
CA SER A 139 7.52 -49.11 3.45
C SER A 139 7.97 -50.05 2.33
N MET A 140 8.72 -49.57 1.33
CA MET A 140 9.34 -50.45 0.32
C MET A 140 10.42 -51.36 0.92
N GLY A 141 11.20 -50.87 1.89
CA GLY A 141 12.21 -51.67 2.60
C GLY A 141 11.61 -52.76 3.50
N MET A 142 10.44 -52.50 4.11
CA MET A 142 9.70 -53.49 4.90
C MET A 142 8.95 -54.50 4.01
N PHE A 143 8.38 -54.08 2.87
CA PHE A 143 7.76 -55.01 1.90
C PHE A 143 8.77 -55.92 1.19
N GLY A 144 10.04 -55.51 1.08
CA GLY A 144 11.11 -56.33 0.50
C GLY A 144 11.68 -57.41 1.43
N LYS A 145 11.44 -57.34 2.75
CA LYS A 145 12.07 -58.22 3.75
C LYS A 145 11.17 -59.38 4.23
N GLY A 146 9.99 -59.56 3.63
CA GLY A 146 9.01 -60.59 3.98
C GLY A 146 8.93 -61.81 3.04
N LYS A 147 9.88 -61.99 2.10
CA LYS A 147 9.99 -63.23 1.29
C LYS A 147 11.32 -63.93 1.55
N LYS A 148 11.38 -64.72 2.62
CA LYS A 148 12.19 -65.94 2.71
C LYS A 148 11.39 -66.97 3.48
#